data_AF-A0A846HN36-F1
#
_entry.id   AF-A0A846HN36-F1
#
_cell.length_a   1.000
_cell.length_b   1.000
_cell.length_c   1.000
_cell.angle_alpha   90.00
_cell.angle_beta   90.00
_cell.angle_gamma   90.00
#
_symmetry.space_group_name_H-M   'P 1'
#
loop_
_entity.id
_entity.type
_entity.pdbx_description
1 polymer ?
#
loop_
_entity_poly.entity_id
_entity_poly.type
_entity_poly.pdbx_seq_one_letter_code
_entity_poly.pdbx_strand_id
1 'polypeptide(L)'
;MAGAELPKPQMSLSEILLMIGIEAMNANDDRIRLAYAKVQQNNKDLQELNKVMAYLAAHKDQDMWENADIGDGRKLGDVLKKFGISYQTRMSNGKPFISKDDFKKIETAVKGASDALGGTNQIDMMKLQSTLNKQNEMSQMVSNNMSKLTQMAMSVIGNMR
;
A
#
# COMPACT_ATOMS: atom_id res chain seq x y z
N MET A 1 -0.50 -54.85 -34.84
CA MET A 1 0.20 -53.67 -34.29
C MET A 1 -0.86 -52.78 -33.67
N ALA A 2 -1.05 -52.84 -32.36
CA ALA A 2 -2.01 -52.00 -31.65
C ALA A 2 -1.27 -50.76 -31.15
N GLY A 3 -1.60 -49.59 -31.71
CA GLY A 3 -1.10 -48.31 -31.25
C GLY A 3 -1.67 -48.02 -29.87
N ALA A 4 -0.83 -48.15 -28.84
CA ALA A 4 -1.16 -47.66 -27.51
C ALA A 4 -1.09 -46.13 -27.55
N GLU A 5 -2.26 -45.50 -27.70
CA GLU A 5 -2.38 -44.07 -27.41
C GLU A 5 -2.01 -43.86 -25.94
N LEU A 6 -0.88 -43.18 -25.72
CA LEU A 6 -0.48 -42.70 -24.41
C LEU A 6 -1.68 -41.93 -23.80
N PRO A 7 -2.15 -42.30 -22.61
CA PRO A 7 -3.23 -41.55 -21.98
C PRO A 7 -2.73 -40.11 -21.80
N LYS A 8 -3.44 -39.16 -22.43
CA LYS A 8 -3.21 -37.73 -22.19
C LYS A 8 -3.18 -37.53 -20.67
N PRO A 9 -2.21 -36.79 -20.09
CA PRO A 9 -2.18 -36.56 -18.66
C PRO A 9 -3.49 -35.86 -18.28
N GLN A 10 -4.45 -36.63 -17.74
CA GLN A 10 -5.67 -36.09 -17.19
C GLN A 10 -5.28 -35.50 -15.85
N MET A 11 -4.99 -34.20 -15.87
CA MET A 11 -4.78 -33.43 -14.65
C MET A 11 -5.98 -33.67 -13.74
N SER A 12 -5.75 -34.27 -12.57
CA SER A 12 -6.80 -34.58 -11.61
C SER A 12 -7.48 -33.30 -11.15
N LEU A 13 -8.77 -33.38 -10.78
CA LEU A 13 -9.52 -32.24 -10.25
C LEU A 13 -8.78 -31.55 -9.09
N SER A 14 -8.09 -32.35 -8.28
CA SER A 14 -7.23 -31.91 -7.18
C SER A 14 -5.98 -31.13 -7.63
N GLU A 15 -5.34 -31.52 -8.74
CA GLU A 15 -4.23 -30.76 -9.33
C GLU A 15 -4.72 -29.44 -9.96
N ILE A 16 -5.89 -29.45 -10.61
CA ILE A 16 -6.53 -28.23 -11.12
C ILE A 16 -6.86 -27.26 -9.96
N LEU A 17 -7.44 -27.77 -8.87
CA LEU A 17 -7.72 -26.97 -7.67
C LEU A 17 -6.45 -26.45 -7.01
N LEU A 18 -5.36 -27.21 -7.03
CA LEU A 18 -4.04 -26.76 -6.54
C LEU A 18 -3.48 -25.64 -7.44
N MET A 19 -3.57 -25.80 -8.76
CA MET A 19 -3.14 -24.79 -9.72
C MET A 19 -3.91 -23.48 -9.54
N ILE A 20 -5.23 -23.55 -9.45
CA ILE A 20 -6.11 -22.39 -9.18
C ILE A 20 -5.76 -21.76 -7.83
N GLY A 21 -5.51 -22.57 -6.80
CA GLY A 21 -5.13 -22.09 -5.48
C GLY A 21 -3.79 -21.34 -5.49
N ILE A 22 -2.77 -21.88 -6.16
CA ILE A 22 -1.45 -21.25 -6.31
C ILE A 22 -1.55 -19.96 -7.12
N GLU A 23 -2.31 -19.95 -8.22
CA GLU A 23 -2.50 -18.76 -9.05
C GLU A 23 -3.23 -17.65 -8.28
N ALA A 24 -4.26 -18.00 -7.51
CA ALA A 24 -4.95 -17.08 -6.62
C ALA A 24 -4.05 -16.55 -5.49
N MET A 25 -3.16 -17.39 -4.94
CA MET A 25 -2.16 -16.97 -3.96
C MET A 25 -1.18 -15.97 -4.54
N ASN A 26 -0.60 -16.25 -5.71
CA ASN A 26 0.32 -15.34 -6.40
C ASN A 26 -0.33 -13.99 -6.71
N ALA A 27 -1.57 -14.00 -7.22
CA ALA A 27 -2.32 -12.77 -7.49
C ALA A 27 -2.60 -11.95 -6.22
N ASN A 28 -2.83 -12.61 -5.08
CA ASN A 28 -3.02 -11.92 -3.80
C ASN A 28 -1.70 -11.43 -3.19
N ASP A 29 -0.57 -12.12 -3.41
CA ASP A 29 0.76 -11.65 -3.01
C ASP A 29 1.10 -10.31 -3.68
N ASP A 30 0.86 -10.19 -4.98
CA ASP A 30 1.07 -8.92 -5.69
C ASP A 30 0.19 -7.79 -5.13
N ARG A 31 -1.07 -8.11 -4.79
CA ARG A 31 -1.98 -7.15 -4.14
C ARG A 31 -1.49 -6.74 -2.76
N ILE A 32 -0.96 -7.67 -1.96
CA ILE A 32 -0.37 -7.39 -0.65
C ILE A 32 0.85 -6.49 -0.80
N ARG A 33 1.72 -6.77 -1.77
CA ARG A 33 2.92 -5.98 -2.04
C ARG A 33 2.59 -4.55 -2.44
N LEU A 34 1.64 -4.38 -3.36
CA LEU A 34 1.16 -3.07 -3.80
C LEU A 34 0.48 -2.31 -2.66
N ALA A 35 -0.37 -2.98 -1.89
CA ALA A 35 -1.04 -2.37 -0.74
C ALA A 35 -0.04 -1.97 0.36
N TYR A 36 0.98 -2.78 0.62
CA TYR A 36 2.04 -2.48 1.57
C TYR A 36 2.87 -1.27 1.12
N ALA A 37 3.27 -1.22 -0.15
CA ALA A 37 3.98 -0.06 -0.71
C ALA A 37 3.14 1.23 -0.60
N LYS A 38 1.83 1.13 -0.87
CA LYS A 38 0.90 2.25 -0.71
C LYS A 38 0.79 2.71 0.74
N VAL A 39 0.63 1.80 1.70
CA VAL A 39 0.58 2.13 3.14
C VAL A 39 1.89 2.76 3.61
N GLN A 40 3.04 2.26 3.16
CA GLN A 40 4.33 2.89 3.46
C GLN A 40 4.42 4.30 2.89
N GLN A 41 3.97 4.52 1.65
CA GLN A 41 3.95 5.84 1.04
C GLN A 41 3.01 6.79 1.80
N ASN A 42 1.80 6.35 2.13
CA ASN A 42 0.86 7.11 2.95
C ASN A 42 1.47 7.49 4.31
N ASN A 43 2.18 6.58 4.97
CA ASN A 43 2.86 6.89 6.24
C ASN A 43 3.95 7.94 6.08
N LYS A 44 4.74 7.90 5.00
CA LYS A 44 5.72 8.95 4.68
C LYS A 44 5.03 10.29 4.44
N ASP A 45 3.91 10.28 3.72
CA ASP A 45 3.11 11.46 3.40
C ASP A 45 2.50 12.08 4.67
N LEU A 46 1.99 11.27 5.62
CA LEU A 46 1.55 11.73 6.94
C LEU A 46 2.69 12.36 7.74
N GLN A 47 3.89 11.77 7.70
CA GLN A 47 5.05 12.35 8.37
C GLN A 47 5.43 13.71 7.78
N GLU A 48 5.34 13.87 6.46
CA GLU A 48 5.56 15.16 5.79
C GLU A 48 4.53 16.21 6.20
N LEU A 49 3.24 15.86 6.21
CA LEU A 49 2.17 16.76 6.66
C LEU A 49 2.32 17.14 8.12
N ASN A 50 2.69 16.20 9.01
CA ASN A 50 2.94 16.48 10.41
C ASN A 50 4.16 17.41 10.61
N LYS A 51 5.21 17.27 9.79
CA LYS A 51 6.35 18.20 9.81
C LYS A 51 5.94 19.60 9.38
N VAL A 52 5.11 19.72 8.33
CA VAL A 52 4.53 21.01 7.93
C VAL A 52 3.70 21.61 9.07
N MET A 53 2.82 20.83 9.70
CA MET A 53 2.02 21.29 10.85
C MET A 53 2.89 21.77 12.01
N ALA A 54 3.92 20.99 12.38
CA ALA A 54 4.85 21.36 13.44
C ALA A 54 5.61 22.64 13.10
N TYR A 55 6.04 22.78 11.84
CA TYR A 55 6.73 23.96 11.34
C TYR A 55 5.82 25.20 11.35
N LEU A 56 4.58 25.08 10.88
CA LEU A 56 3.57 26.13 10.92
C LEU A 56 3.24 26.55 12.35
N ALA A 57 3.10 25.60 13.27
CA ALA A 57 2.83 25.88 14.68
C ALA A 57 4.00 26.62 15.35
N ALA A 58 5.25 26.30 14.99
CA ALA A 58 6.44 26.95 15.51
C ALA A 58 6.62 28.39 14.99
N HIS A 59 6.12 28.71 13.78
CA HIS A 59 6.33 30.00 13.11
C HIS A 59 5.03 30.80 12.91
N LYS A 60 3.97 30.49 13.68
CA LYS A 60 2.62 31.05 13.55
C LYS A 60 2.52 32.59 13.54
N ASP A 61 3.51 33.28 14.10
CA ASP A 61 3.54 34.73 14.27
C ASP A 61 4.46 35.45 13.25
N GLN A 62 5.09 34.70 12.34
CA GLN A 62 6.09 35.21 11.40
C GLN A 62 5.66 34.97 9.94
N ASP A 63 6.05 35.89 9.06
CA ASP A 63 5.96 35.66 7.62
C ASP A 63 7.01 34.61 7.22
N MET A 64 6.61 33.63 6.41
CA MET A 64 7.45 32.50 6.04
C MET A 64 7.86 32.57 4.58
N TRP A 65 9.12 32.27 4.28
CA TRP A 65 9.53 32.09 2.89
C TRP A 65 8.91 30.82 2.29
N GLU A 66 8.50 30.85 1.02
CA GLU A 66 7.94 29.66 0.35
C GLU A 66 8.96 28.50 0.33
N ASN A 67 10.24 28.83 0.23
CA ASN A 67 11.36 27.90 0.27
C ASN A 67 11.94 27.70 1.68
N ALA A 68 11.17 27.99 2.72
CA ALA A 68 11.54 27.66 4.09
C ALA A 68 11.81 26.17 4.23
N ASP A 69 12.92 25.84 4.90
CA ASP A 69 13.26 24.45 5.19
C ASP A 69 12.47 23.96 6.39
N ILE A 70 11.66 22.93 6.18
CA ILE A 70 10.82 22.31 7.22
C ILE A 70 11.49 21.08 7.86
N GLY A 71 12.77 20.83 7.52
CA GLY A 71 13.56 19.69 7.98
C GLY A 71 13.88 18.68 6.86
N ASP A 72 15.01 18.00 7.00
CA ASP A 72 15.55 17.03 6.03
C ASP A 72 15.79 17.60 4.62
N GLY A 73 15.98 18.92 4.50
CA GLY A 73 16.15 19.59 3.20
C GLY A 73 14.83 19.78 2.43
N ARG A 74 13.68 19.45 3.02
CA ARG A 74 12.36 19.63 2.40
C ARG A 74 11.92 21.07 2.49
N LYS A 75 11.37 21.58 1.38
CA LYS A 75 10.85 22.94 1.29
C LYS A 75 9.35 22.94 1.54
N LEU A 76 8.89 23.91 2.33
CA LEU A 76 7.48 24.06 2.65
C LEU A 76 6.60 24.11 1.38
N GLY A 77 6.97 24.95 0.42
CA GLY A 77 6.23 25.13 -0.83
C GLY A 77 6.11 23.85 -1.66
N ASP A 78 7.13 22.98 -1.64
CA ASP A 78 7.12 21.72 -2.37
C ASP A 78 6.14 20.72 -1.75
N VAL A 79 6.12 20.64 -0.41
CA VAL A 79 5.20 19.77 0.31
C VAL A 79 3.76 20.27 0.12
N LEU A 80 3.51 21.57 0.26
CA LEU A 80 2.18 22.15 0.02
C LEU A 80 1.69 21.88 -1.42
N LYS A 81 2.56 22.02 -2.43
CA LYS A 81 2.25 21.72 -3.83
C LYS A 81 1.95 20.24 -4.05
N LYS A 82 2.75 19.34 -3.46
CA LYS A 82 2.55 17.88 -3.53
C LYS A 82 1.15 17.47 -3.05
N PHE A 83 0.65 18.13 -2.01
CA PHE A 83 -0.68 17.86 -1.45
C PHE A 83 -1.80 18.72 -2.06
N GLY A 84 -1.51 19.52 -3.10
CA GLY A 84 -2.51 20.35 -3.77
C GLY A 84 -3.06 21.49 -2.91
N ILE A 85 -2.32 21.89 -1.87
CA ILE A 85 -2.75 22.95 -0.95
C ILE A 85 -2.51 24.29 -1.62
N SER A 86 -3.60 25.03 -1.87
CA SER A 86 -3.54 26.37 -2.45
C SER A 86 -3.13 27.38 -1.39
N TYR A 87 -2.11 28.19 -1.68
CA TYR A 87 -1.67 29.30 -0.85
C TYR A 87 -1.38 30.53 -1.72
N GLN A 88 -1.53 31.71 -1.13
CA GLN A 88 -1.13 32.96 -1.77
C GLN A 88 0.29 33.29 -1.34
N THR A 89 1.15 33.58 -2.32
CA THR A 89 2.47 34.15 -2.06
C THR A 89 2.42 35.65 -2.30
N ARG A 90 3.07 36.40 -1.42
CA ARG A 90 3.36 37.82 -1.59
C ARG A 90 4.85 37.95 -1.86
N MET A 91 5.26 39.03 -2.53
CA MET A 91 6.65 39.28 -2.84
C MET A 91 7.23 40.26 -1.81
N SER A 92 8.34 39.90 -1.17
CA SER A 92 9.15 40.80 -0.36
C SER A 92 10.61 40.62 -0.76
N ASN A 93 11.29 41.72 -1.09
CA ASN A 93 12.68 41.71 -1.57
C ASN A 93 12.94 40.73 -2.74
N GLY A 94 11.98 40.61 -3.66
CA GLY A 94 12.09 39.73 -4.83
C GLY A 94 11.93 38.23 -4.55
N LYS A 95 11.58 37.86 -3.31
CA LYS A 95 11.35 36.46 -2.91
C LYS A 95 9.89 36.25 -2.49
N PRO A 96 9.28 35.12 -2.87
CA PRO A 96 7.93 34.79 -2.46
C PRO A 96 7.90 34.37 -0.99
N PHE A 97 6.98 34.98 -0.23
CA PHE A 97 6.69 34.66 1.15
C PHE A 97 5.19 34.42 1.33
N ILE A 98 4.86 33.58 2.30
CA ILE A 98 3.52 33.27 2.78
C ILE A 98 3.27 34.20 3.96
N SER A 99 2.21 35.00 3.87
CA SER A 99 1.83 35.91 4.95
C SER A 99 1.20 35.14 6.10
N LYS A 100 1.46 35.57 7.34
CA LYS A 100 0.80 35.04 8.55
C LYS A 100 -0.73 34.94 8.47
N ASP A 101 -1.38 35.81 7.68
CA ASP A 101 -2.84 35.79 7.49
C ASP A 101 -3.33 34.53 6.76
N ASP A 102 -2.46 33.94 5.92
CA ASP A 102 -2.76 32.71 5.18
C ASP A 102 -2.35 31.45 5.94
N PHE A 103 -1.62 31.56 7.05
CA PHE A 103 -1.19 30.40 7.83
C PHE A 103 -2.37 29.60 8.35
N LYS A 104 -3.42 30.24 8.86
CA LYS A 104 -4.62 29.54 9.34
C LYS A 104 -5.32 28.76 8.24
N LYS A 105 -5.33 29.28 7.01
CA LYS A 105 -5.91 28.57 5.85
C LYS A 105 -5.06 27.37 5.47
N ILE A 106 -3.74 27.55 5.43
CA ILE A 106 -2.78 26.49 5.14
C ILE A 106 -2.85 25.41 6.22
N GLU A 107 -2.84 25.77 7.50
CA GLU A 107 -2.96 24.84 8.63
C GLU A 107 -4.26 24.03 8.55
N THR A 108 -5.38 24.69 8.27
CA THR A 108 -6.67 24.00 8.07
C THR A 108 -6.63 23.04 6.89
N ALA A 109 -5.99 23.44 5.78
CA ALA A 109 -5.85 22.60 4.60
C ALA A 109 -4.91 21.41 4.82
N VAL A 110 -3.77 21.62 5.48
CA VAL A 110 -2.80 20.57 5.84
C VAL A 110 -3.45 19.58 6.80
N LYS A 111 -4.21 20.06 7.79
CA LYS A 111 -4.98 19.21 8.69
C LYS A 111 -6.04 18.39 7.93
N GLY A 112 -6.81 19.02 7.04
CA GLY A 112 -7.79 18.32 6.21
C GLY A 112 -7.16 17.25 5.32
N ALA A 113 -6.00 17.54 4.72
CA ALA A 113 -5.22 16.56 3.95
C ALA A 113 -4.72 15.41 4.83
N SER A 114 -4.23 15.70 6.04
CA SER A 114 -3.78 14.70 7.01
C SER A 114 -4.93 13.80 7.48
N ASP A 115 -6.10 14.38 7.78
CA ASP A 115 -7.27 13.62 8.22
C ASP A 115 -7.80 12.71 7.10
N ALA A 116 -7.87 13.23 5.86
CA ALA A 116 -8.27 12.45 4.69
C ALA A 116 -7.30 11.29 4.40
N LEU A 117 -6.00 11.56 4.50
CA LEU A 117 -4.96 10.57 4.26
C LEU A 117 -4.88 9.54 5.39
N GLY A 118 -5.09 9.96 6.65
CA GLY A 118 -5.19 9.08 7.81
C GLY A 118 -6.37 8.11 7.70
N GLY A 119 -7.55 8.60 7.33
CA GLY A 119 -8.73 7.76 7.08
C GLY A 119 -8.50 6.76 5.94
N THR A 120 -7.89 7.21 4.84
CA THR A 120 -7.52 6.34 3.71
C THR A 120 -6.52 5.26 4.12
N ASN A 121 -5.52 5.63 4.92
CA ASN A 121 -4.49 4.71 5.40
C ASN A 121 -5.07 3.64 6.34
N GLN A 122 -6.02 3.99 7.22
CA GLN A 122 -6.71 3.02 8.06
C GLN A 122 -7.52 2.02 7.21
N ILE A 123 -8.22 2.50 6.18
CA ILE A 123 -8.96 1.65 5.25
C ILE A 123 -8.01 0.72 4.48
N ASP A 124 -6.90 1.24 3.98
CA ASP A 124 -5.91 0.46 3.26
C ASP A 124 -5.25 -0.60 4.17
N MET A 125 -5.00 -0.28 5.45
CA MET A 125 -4.55 -1.26 6.43
C MET A 125 -5.60 -2.34 6.70
N MET A 126 -6.88 -1.99 6.84
CA MET A 126 -7.96 -2.99 6.99
C MET A 126 -8.04 -3.92 5.77
N LYS A 127 -7.90 -3.38 4.55
CA LYS A 127 -7.85 -4.17 3.32
C LYS A 127 -6.62 -5.09 3.28
N LEU A 128 -5.46 -4.60 3.71
CA LEU A 128 -4.24 -5.39 3.79
C LEU A 128 -4.40 -6.54 4.79
N GLN A 129 -4.91 -6.27 6.00
CA GLN A 129 -5.18 -7.30 7.01
C GLN A 129 -6.19 -8.34 6.49
N SER A 130 -7.26 -7.91 5.83
CA SER A 130 -8.23 -8.82 5.21
C SER A 130 -7.59 -9.69 4.12
N THR A 131 -6.72 -9.10 3.28
CA THR A 131 -6.04 -9.83 2.20
C THR A 131 -5.03 -10.84 2.76
N LEU A 132 -4.29 -10.47 3.80
CA LEU A 132 -3.38 -11.38 4.52
C LEU A 132 -4.15 -12.54 5.15
N ASN A 133 -5.30 -12.28 5.77
CA ASN A 133 -6.14 -13.35 6.32
C ASN A 133 -6.63 -14.30 5.22
N LYS A 134 -7.13 -13.77 4.10
CA LYS A 134 -7.52 -14.59 2.94
C LYS A 134 -6.36 -15.40 2.37
N GLN A 135 -5.16 -14.83 2.34
CA GLN A 135 -3.97 -15.54 1.89
C GLN A 135 -3.62 -16.70 2.84
N ASN A 136 -3.69 -16.49 4.15
CA ASN A 136 -3.46 -17.55 5.14
C ASN A 136 -4.49 -18.69 4.99
N GLU A 137 -5.76 -18.37 4.81
CA GLU A 137 -6.82 -19.36 4.55
C GLU A 137 -6.58 -20.16 3.27
N MET A 138 -6.21 -19.49 2.17
CA MET A 138 -5.88 -20.17 0.91
C MET A 138 -4.63 -21.04 1.04
N SER A 139 -3.59 -20.56 1.73
CA SER A 139 -2.37 -21.34 1.99
C SER A 139 -2.68 -22.63 2.76
N GLN A 140 -3.54 -22.57 3.78
CA GLN A 140 -4.02 -23.75 4.49
C GLN A 140 -4.81 -24.69 3.56
N MET A 141 -5.69 -24.17 2.71
CA MET A 141 -6.45 -24.96 1.75
C MET A 141 -5.54 -25.67 0.74
N VAL A 142 -4.58 -24.96 0.15
CA VAL A 142 -3.60 -25.51 -0.79
C VAL A 142 -2.73 -26.58 -0.10
N SER A 143 -2.27 -26.33 1.13
CA SER A 143 -1.50 -27.31 1.92
C SER A 143 -2.31 -28.58 2.23
N ASN A 144 -3.58 -28.43 2.58
CA ASN A 144 -4.50 -29.55 2.80
C ASN A 144 -4.73 -30.35 1.51
N ASN A 145 -4.90 -29.68 0.37
CA ASN A 145 -5.07 -30.33 -0.93
C ASN A 145 -3.77 -31.03 -1.37
N MET A 146 -2.60 -30.42 -1.16
CA MET A 146 -1.29 -31.00 -1.44
C MET A 146 -1.05 -32.26 -0.59
N SER A 147 -1.40 -32.21 0.70
CA SER A 147 -1.29 -33.37 1.59
C SER A 147 -2.20 -34.51 1.12
N LYS A 148 -3.44 -34.21 0.72
CA LYS A 148 -4.37 -35.21 0.15
C LYS A 148 -3.86 -35.79 -1.16
N LEU A 149 -3.31 -34.97 -2.06
CA LEU A 149 -2.68 -35.42 -3.31
C LEU A 149 -1.50 -36.35 -3.03
N THR A 150 -0.66 -36.00 -2.06
CA THR A 150 0.51 -36.81 -1.67
C THR A 150 0.06 -38.14 -1.08
N GLN A 151 -0.97 -38.16 -0.24
CA GLN A 151 -1.58 -39.38 0.30
C GLN A 151 -2.21 -40.25 -0.80
N MET A 152 -2.92 -39.64 -1.76
CA MET A 152 -3.47 -40.36 -2.91
C MET A 152 -2.36 -40.96 -3.77
N ALA A 153 -1.31 -40.20 -4.07
CA ALA A 153 -0.16 -40.70 -4.82
C ALA A 153 0.53 -41.86 -4.09
N MET A 154 0.74 -41.74 -2.76
CA MET A 154 1.28 -42.82 -1.94
C MET A 154 0.35 -44.04 -1.89
N SER A 155 -0.97 -43.86 -1.87
CA SER A 155 -1.94 -44.96 -1.91
C SER A 155 -1.95 -45.68 -3.26
N VAL A 156 -1.85 -44.94 -4.37
CA VAL A 156 -1.75 -45.52 -5.72
C VAL A 156 -0.43 -46.27 -5.87
N ILE A 157 0.69 -45.68 -5.45
CA ILE A 157 2.01 -46.34 -5.46
C ILE A 157 2.01 -47.56 -4.51
N GLY A 158 1.38 -47.44 -3.34
CA GLY A 158 1.25 -48.50 -2.36
C GLY A 158 0.41 -49.68 -2.84
N ASN A 159 -0.65 -49.44 -3.60
CA ASN A 159 -1.44 -50.50 -4.25
C ASN A 159 -0.78 -51.12 -5.48
N MET A 160 0.29 -50.50 -6.02
CA MET A 160 1.08 -51.03 -7.13
C MET A 160 2.33 -51.82 -6.68
N ARG A 161 2.68 -51.80 -5.38
CA ARG A 161 3.71 -52.66 -4.78
C ARG A 161 3.08 -53.94 -4.24
#